data_AF-A0A8B6HV12-F1
#
_entry.id   AF-A0A8B6HV12-F1
#
_cell.length_a   1.000
_cell.length_b   1.000
_cell.length_c   1.000
_cell.angle_alpha   90.00
_cell.angle_beta   90.00
_cell.angle_gamma   90.00
#
_symmetry.space_group_name_H-M   'P 1'
#
loop_
_entity.id
_entity.type
_entity.pdbx_description
1 polymer ?
#
loop_
_entity_poly.entity_id
_entity_poly.type
_entity_poly.pdbx_seq_one_letter_code
_entity_poly.pdbx_strand_id
1 'polypeptide(L)'
;MKSYNDNFTEFLCEVPSLKGTCTEIAQTIPESPYLFPIHIETISIPLNNMDILFTEIISSLREAFEICRKKASEVLVWLLSDTDRNWNEEIPHSLPIGYAMKGCSLPTSPMRNMHNAILQACYDKDIHIACSCFDSQWVKLATRDASDKPLTLLQLQRDVSEKSRKTSRDVILNELTRTPIAQTLEDLTIDKKDKGGHQKSSVQAKWKDKDVQILKKSIADTQILKKLSHDELNVIIGSTEQLQKKAGLMIRKSWRILEKVNGISKLVGDGKQIESERKVRSMLTLREFAARRIKGSSAQNTKKVPKDILNLVYSTISYQAAYIDLIAKCPFDKNFEEIGSTEWFSYPEFNDIRQNLVPACIDAHHLLVNLRSNVCTDGLQNIRKQAWVAVANKNRDIISKSLVIVIIDKQNNAFAKRTFSRDVEIEMRN
;
A
#
# COMPACT_ATOMS: atom_id res chain seq x y z
N MET A 1 22.52 -38.31 29.86
CA MET A 1 23.48 -37.42 29.18
C MET A 1 24.19 -38.21 28.08
N LYS A 2 23.53 -38.40 26.93
CA LYS A 2 24.24 -38.78 25.70
C LYS A 2 24.74 -37.46 25.13
N SER A 3 26.05 -37.25 25.12
CA SER A 3 26.66 -36.19 24.32
C SER A 3 26.03 -36.21 22.93
N TYR A 4 25.74 -35.05 22.36
CA TYR A 4 25.63 -34.90 20.91
C TYR A 4 26.96 -35.43 20.35
N ASN A 5 26.99 -36.73 20.05
CA ASN A 5 28.16 -37.42 19.53
C ASN A 5 28.44 -36.81 18.16
N ASP A 6 29.70 -36.46 17.90
CA ASP A 6 30.22 -36.01 16.60
C ASP A 6 29.81 -36.93 15.43
N ASN A 7 29.31 -38.14 15.71
CA ASN A 7 28.79 -39.12 14.77
C ASN A 7 27.35 -38.88 14.28
N PHE A 8 26.60 -37.89 14.80
CA PHE A 8 25.20 -37.62 14.40
C PHE A 8 24.96 -36.20 13.87
N THR A 9 26.00 -35.37 13.78
CA THR A 9 25.92 -34.01 13.23
C THR A 9 26.64 -33.96 11.89
N GLU A 10 25.88 -33.88 10.79
CA GLU A 10 26.41 -33.68 9.46
C GLU A 10 26.31 -32.19 9.08
N PHE A 11 27.42 -31.60 8.65
CA PHE A 11 27.43 -30.26 8.08
C PHE A 11 26.76 -30.30 6.70
N LEU A 12 25.57 -29.71 6.58
CA LEU A 12 24.76 -29.86 5.36
C LEU A 12 25.36 -29.14 4.16
N CYS A 13 25.81 -27.89 4.32
CA CYS A 13 26.51 -27.17 3.25
C CYS A 13 27.19 -25.90 3.74
N GLU A 14 28.35 -25.60 3.15
CA GLU A 14 28.92 -24.26 3.15
C GLU A 14 28.39 -23.56 1.91
N VAL A 15 27.69 -22.45 2.08
CA VAL A 15 27.36 -21.60 0.94
C VAL A 15 28.59 -20.75 0.67
N PRO A 16 29.32 -20.96 -0.44
CA PRO A 16 30.52 -20.20 -0.70
C PRO A 16 30.18 -18.71 -0.69
N SER A 17 30.97 -17.94 0.05
CA SER A 17 31.03 -16.49 -0.14
C SER A 17 31.09 -16.22 -1.65
N LEU A 18 30.16 -15.40 -2.16
CA LEU A 18 30.15 -14.97 -3.57
C LEU A 18 31.50 -14.30 -3.89
N LYS A 19 32.48 -15.11 -4.28
CA LYS A 19 33.67 -14.68 -4.97
C LYS A 19 33.28 -14.53 -6.43
N GLY A 20 33.51 -13.35 -6.99
CA GLY A 20 33.83 -13.25 -8.41
C GLY A 20 34.92 -14.27 -8.70
N THR A 21 34.66 -15.14 -9.67
CA THR A 21 35.57 -16.22 -10.03
C THR A 21 36.88 -15.62 -10.55
N CYS A 22 37.96 -15.79 -9.80
CA CYS A 22 39.33 -15.48 -10.24
C CYS A 22 39.90 -16.54 -11.20
N THR A 23 39.07 -17.24 -11.98
CA THR A 23 39.53 -18.34 -12.84
C THR A 23 39.37 -18.09 -14.33
N GLU A 24 38.91 -16.90 -14.74
CA GLU A 24 39.02 -16.46 -16.13
C GLU A 24 39.63 -15.05 -16.19
N ILE A 25 40.83 -14.91 -15.64
CA ILE A 25 41.80 -13.96 -16.22
C ILE A 25 42.41 -14.66 -17.44
N ALA A 26 41.58 -14.93 -18.44
CA ALA A 26 42.04 -15.00 -19.81
C ALA A 26 41.96 -13.57 -20.32
N GLN A 27 43.12 -13.02 -20.65
CA GLN A 27 43.29 -11.75 -21.32
C GLN A 27 42.51 -11.75 -22.65
N THR A 28 41.23 -11.34 -22.68
CA THR A 28 40.53 -11.25 -23.99
C THR A 28 39.50 -10.13 -24.14
N ILE A 29 39.26 -9.26 -23.17
CA ILE A 29 38.28 -8.17 -23.35
C ILE A 29 38.97 -6.79 -23.26
N PRO A 30 39.21 -6.13 -24.40
CA PRO A 30 39.43 -4.69 -24.41
C PRO A 30 38.16 -4.03 -23.86
N GLU A 31 38.29 -3.11 -22.89
CA GLU A 31 37.20 -2.37 -22.18
C GLU A 31 36.70 -2.93 -20.82
N SER A 32 37.54 -3.65 -20.07
CA SER A 32 37.25 -3.95 -18.65
C SER A 32 37.39 -2.70 -17.75
N PRO A 33 36.44 -2.41 -16.84
CA PRO A 33 36.50 -1.28 -15.90
C PRO A 33 37.53 -1.47 -14.77
N TYR A 34 38.30 -2.57 -14.79
CA TYR A 34 39.31 -2.91 -13.78
C TYR A 34 40.75 -2.77 -14.31
N LEU A 35 41.02 -1.74 -15.12
CA LEU A 35 42.38 -1.38 -15.54
C LEU A 35 43.09 -0.62 -14.40
N PHE A 36 43.97 -1.30 -13.68
CA PHE A 36 45.09 -0.66 -12.99
C PHE A 36 46.35 -0.82 -13.85
N PRO A 37 47.09 0.25 -14.19
CA PRO A 37 48.34 0.09 -14.90
C PRO A 37 49.39 -0.45 -13.92
N ILE A 38 49.75 -1.73 -14.06
CA ILE A 38 50.94 -2.28 -13.42
C ILE A 38 52.04 -2.20 -14.47
N HIS A 39 52.94 -1.23 -14.33
CA HIS A 39 54.21 -1.25 -15.04
C HIS A 39 55.06 -2.38 -14.44
N ILE A 40 55.12 -3.51 -15.12
CA ILE A 40 56.08 -4.57 -14.80
C ILE A 40 57.35 -4.23 -15.55
N GLU A 41 58.32 -3.63 -14.86
CA GLU A 41 59.70 -3.61 -15.34
C GLU A 41 60.21 -5.05 -15.37
N THR A 42 60.62 -5.51 -16.54
CA THR A 42 61.18 -6.85 -16.72
C THR A 42 62.55 -6.92 -16.05
N ILE A 43 62.57 -7.38 -14.80
CA ILE A 43 63.82 -7.69 -14.10
C ILE A 43 64.23 -9.11 -14.52
N SER A 44 65.38 -9.25 -15.18
CA SER A 44 66.00 -10.55 -15.46
C SER A 44 66.62 -11.11 -14.17
N ILE A 45 65.96 -12.09 -13.56
CA ILE A 45 66.45 -12.74 -12.33
C ILE A 45 67.03 -14.12 -12.69
N PRO A 46 68.25 -14.46 -12.23
CA PRO A 46 68.86 -15.76 -12.49
C PRO A 46 68.08 -16.89 -11.81
N LEU A 47 67.93 -18.02 -12.52
CA LEU A 47 67.10 -19.19 -12.18
C LEU A 47 67.36 -19.83 -10.80
N ASN A 48 68.44 -19.48 -10.11
CA ASN A 48 68.85 -20.14 -8.87
C ASN A 48 68.07 -19.69 -7.62
N ASN A 49 67.17 -18.70 -7.74
CA ASN A 49 66.37 -18.18 -6.61
C ASN A 49 64.85 -18.21 -6.86
N MET A 50 64.39 -18.99 -7.86
CA MET A 50 62.97 -19.01 -8.23
C MET A 50 62.04 -19.45 -7.09
N ASP A 51 62.44 -20.40 -6.26
CA ASP A 51 61.61 -20.88 -5.14
C ASP A 51 61.43 -19.81 -4.04
N ILE A 52 62.48 -19.03 -3.77
CA ILE A 52 62.43 -17.91 -2.82
C ILE A 52 61.53 -16.81 -3.39
N LEU A 53 61.70 -16.48 -4.67
CA LEU A 53 60.90 -15.48 -5.37
C LEU A 53 59.41 -15.88 -5.43
N PHE A 54 59.09 -17.14 -5.71
CA PHE A 54 57.71 -17.64 -5.69
C PHE A 54 57.10 -17.60 -4.28
N THR A 55 57.89 -17.92 -3.26
CA THR A 55 57.44 -17.83 -1.87
C THR A 55 57.14 -16.38 -1.48
N GLU A 56 57.99 -15.42 -1.87
CA GLU A 56 57.79 -13.99 -1.65
C GLU A 56 56.59 -13.44 -2.44
N ILE A 57 56.39 -13.88 -3.68
CA ILE A 57 55.23 -13.51 -4.50
C ILE A 57 53.94 -14.06 -3.88
N ILE A 58 53.92 -15.34 -3.47
CA ILE A 58 52.74 -15.92 -2.79
C ILE A 58 52.47 -15.20 -1.47
N SER A 59 53.52 -14.87 -0.70
CA SER A 59 53.38 -14.11 0.54
C SER A 59 52.79 -12.72 0.28
N SER A 60 53.32 -12.00 -0.71
CA SER A 60 52.85 -10.68 -1.11
C SER A 60 51.42 -10.71 -1.66
N LEU A 61 51.06 -11.75 -2.42
CA LEU A 61 49.70 -11.97 -2.90
C LEU A 61 48.73 -12.30 -1.76
N ARG A 62 49.15 -13.07 -0.75
CA ARG A 62 48.35 -13.32 0.47
C ARG A 62 48.18 -12.05 1.29
N GLU A 63 49.24 -11.28 1.48
CA GLU A 63 49.19 -10.01 2.20
C GLU A 63 48.30 -9.00 1.47
N ALA A 64 48.48 -8.85 0.16
CA ALA A 64 47.61 -8.03 -0.68
C ALA A 64 46.15 -8.54 -0.64
N PHE A 65 45.93 -9.85 -0.62
CA PHE A 65 44.60 -10.44 -0.46
C PHE A 65 43.99 -10.10 0.90
N GLU A 66 44.71 -10.24 2.00
CA GLU A 66 44.23 -9.91 3.35
C GLU A 66 43.97 -8.41 3.52
N ILE A 67 44.82 -7.55 2.96
CA ILE A 67 44.65 -6.08 2.95
C ILE A 67 43.44 -5.68 2.10
N CYS A 68 43.29 -6.29 0.91
CA CYS A 68 42.20 -5.97 -0.01
C CYS A 68 40.89 -6.69 0.32
N ARG A 69 40.90 -7.68 1.23
CA ARG A 69 39.69 -8.42 1.61
C ARG A 69 38.72 -7.46 2.28
N LYS A 70 37.59 -7.22 1.63
CA LYS A 70 36.47 -6.51 2.25
C LYS A 70 36.00 -7.33 3.45
N LYS A 71 36.21 -6.79 4.65
CA LYS A 71 35.68 -7.38 5.88
C LYS A 71 34.17 -7.55 5.73
N ALA A 72 33.68 -8.75 6.04
CA ALA A 72 32.24 -8.96 6.15
C ALA A 72 31.72 -8.09 7.29
N SER A 73 30.63 -7.38 7.05
CA SER A 73 29.95 -6.61 8.09
C SER A 73 28.95 -7.48 8.86
N GLU A 74 28.46 -8.55 8.25
CA GLU A 74 27.40 -9.40 8.78
C GLU A 74 27.67 -10.87 8.45
N VAL A 75 27.22 -11.76 9.34
CA VAL A 75 27.12 -13.21 9.08
C VAL A 75 25.65 -13.54 8.87
N LEU A 76 25.34 -14.17 7.75
CA LEU A 76 24.04 -14.77 7.49
C LEU A 76 24.09 -16.22 7.96
N VAL A 77 23.06 -16.65 8.67
CA VAL A 77 22.93 -18.02 9.15
C VAL A 77 21.54 -18.53 8.76
N TRP A 78 21.50 -19.72 8.16
CA TRP A 78 20.26 -20.46 7.94
C TRP A 78 20.05 -21.39 9.12
N LEU A 79 18.91 -21.21 9.78
CA LEU A 79 18.50 -21.99 10.93
C LEU A 79 17.35 -22.91 10.53
N LEU A 80 17.52 -24.20 10.74
CA LEU A 80 16.46 -25.19 10.61
C LEU A 80 15.76 -25.36 11.95
N SER A 81 14.43 -25.27 11.96
CA SER A 81 13.62 -25.49 13.16
C SER A 81 12.55 -26.51 12.85
N ASP A 82 12.24 -27.36 13.83
CA ASP A 82 11.10 -28.26 13.73
C ASP A 82 9.78 -27.47 13.72
N THR A 83 8.83 -27.90 12.90
CA THR A 83 7.46 -27.34 12.89
C THR A 83 6.70 -27.73 14.15
N ASP A 84 6.97 -28.93 14.67
CA ASP A 84 6.47 -29.39 15.95
C ASP A 84 7.41 -28.85 17.01
N ARG A 85 7.13 -27.63 17.47
CA ARG A 85 7.90 -26.98 18.54
C ARG A 85 7.97 -27.92 19.74
N ASN A 86 9.08 -28.66 19.85
CA ASN A 86 9.32 -29.52 20.98
C ASN A 86 9.35 -28.64 22.24
N TRP A 87 8.52 -29.00 23.20
CA TRP A 87 8.42 -28.38 24.52
C TRP A 87 9.60 -28.75 25.43
N ASN A 88 10.53 -29.59 24.95
CA ASN A 88 11.70 -30.01 25.70
C ASN A 88 12.78 -28.93 25.66
N GLU A 89 13.00 -28.27 26.80
CA GLU A 89 14.02 -27.23 27.01
C GLU A 89 15.46 -27.70 26.75
N GLU A 90 15.70 -29.02 26.75
CA GLU A 90 17.03 -29.60 26.50
C GLU A 90 17.41 -29.68 25.01
N ILE A 91 16.45 -29.50 24.09
CA ILE A 91 16.70 -29.58 22.64
C ILE A 91 16.72 -28.15 22.07
N PRO A 92 17.79 -27.74 21.37
CA PRO A 92 17.82 -26.45 20.69
C PRO A 92 16.63 -26.31 19.74
N HIS A 93 15.84 -25.24 19.88
CA HIS A 93 14.68 -25.00 19.02
C HIS A 93 15.03 -24.80 17.54
N SER A 94 16.30 -24.45 17.27
CA SER A 94 16.80 -24.22 15.93
C SER A 94 18.26 -24.68 15.81
N LEU A 95 18.61 -25.31 14.70
CA LEU A 95 19.97 -25.78 14.39
C LEU A 95 20.52 -25.00 13.19
N PRO A 96 21.77 -24.49 13.24
CA PRO A 96 22.39 -23.88 12.07
C PRO A 96 22.71 -24.95 11.02
N ILE A 97 22.23 -24.74 9.80
CA ILE A 97 22.42 -25.66 8.67
C ILE A 97 23.25 -25.07 7.53
N GLY A 98 23.51 -23.77 7.59
CA GLY A 98 24.37 -23.09 6.63
C GLY A 98 24.69 -21.68 7.10
N TYR A 99 25.78 -21.11 6.58
CA TYR A 99 26.15 -19.73 6.82
C TYR A 99 26.73 -19.09 5.56
N ALA A 100 26.71 -17.76 5.50
CA ALA A 100 27.37 -16.98 4.47
C ALA A 100 27.89 -15.65 5.06
N MET A 101 29.00 -15.17 4.52
CA MET A 101 29.59 -13.89 4.93
C MET A 101 29.08 -12.76 4.02
N LYS A 102 28.46 -11.74 4.59
CA LYS A 102 27.84 -10.62 3.85
C LYS A 102 28.57 -9.30 4.13
N GLY A 103 28.86 -8.56 3.05
CA GLY A 103 29.31 -7.17 3.12
C GLY A 103 28.13 -6.19 3.32
N CYS A 104 28.39 -4.89 3.29
CA CYS A 104 27.37 -3.88 3.59
C CYS A 104 26.11 -3.92 2.70
N SER A 105 26.19 -4.52 1.50
CA SER A 105 25.06 -4.76 0.63
C SER A 105 25.10 -6.16 0.03
N LEU A 106 23.93 -6.80 -0.03
CA LEU A 106 23.74 -8.07 -0.74
C LEU A 106 22.39 -7.98 -1.49
N PRO A 107 22.39 -8.06 -2.83
CA PRO A 107 21.15 -8.02 -3.60
C PRO A 107 20.25 -9.23 -3.32
N THR A 108 18.96 -9.09 -3.60
CA THR A 108 17.97 -10.16 -3.36
C THR A 108 18.23 -11.41 -4.21
N SER A 109 18.69 -11.26 -5.46
CA SER A 109 18.92 -12.40 -6.37
C SER A 109 19.99 -13.36 -5.83
N PRO A 110 21.19 -12.91 -5.43
CA PRO A 110 22.16 -13.80 -4.81
C PRO A 110 21.67 -14.43 -3.49
N MET A 111 20.95 -13.67 -2.64
CA MET A 111 20.35 -14.25 -1.43
C MET A 111 19.34 -15.36 -1.75
N ARG A 112 18.52 -15.20 -2.80
CA ARG A 112 17.59 -16.23 -3.29
C ARG A 112 18.34 -17.47 -3.75
N ASN A 113 19.42 -17.30 -4.52
CA ASN A 113 20.23 -18.43 -4.99
C ASN A 113 20.85 -19.21 -3.84
N MET A 114 21.42 -18.50 -2.85
CA MET A 114 21.96 -19.13 -1.64
C MET A 114 20.88 -19.89 -0.89
N HIS A 115 19.71 -19.29 -0.68
CA HIS A 115 18.60 -19.95 -0.01
C HIS A 115 18.10 -21.19 -0.76
N ASN A 116 17.97 -21.11 -2.10
CA ASN A 116 17.57 -22.25 -2.92
C ASN A 116 18.60 -23.39 -2.87
N ALA A 117 19.90 -23.08 -2.78
CA ALA A 117 20.93 -24.10 -2.60
C ALA A 117 20.80 -24.82 -1.25
N ILE A 118 20.55 -24.08 -0.15
CA ILE A 118 20.26 -24.69 1.17
C ILE A 118 19.02 -25.59 1.08
N LEU A 119 17.96 -25.10 0.45
CA LEU A 119 16.71 -25.83 0.30
C LEU A 119 16.88 -27.11 -0.53
N GLN A 120 17.71 -27.08 -1.57
CA GLN A 120 18.06 -28.25 -2.36
C GLN A 120 18.88 -29.26 -1.54
N ALA A 121 19.89 -28.79 -0.80
CA ALA A 121 20.70 -29.65 0.07
C ALA A 121 19.84 -30.34 1.16
N CYS A 122 18.84 -29.65 1.72
CA CYS A 122 17.88 -30.25 2.63
C CYS A 122 17.04 -31.34 1.92
N TYR A 123 16.53 -31.04 0.73
CA TYR A 123 15.73 -31.99 -0.04
C TYR A 123 16.52 -33.25 -0.42
N ASP A 124 17.78 -33.10 -0.83
CA ASP A 124 18.66 -34.22 -1.17
C ASP A 124 18.95 -35.14 0.03
N LYS A 125 18.69 -34.65 1.26
CA LYS A 125 18.82 -35.36 2.53
C LYS A 125 17.48 -35.83 3.10
N ASP A 126 16.42 -35.82 2.29
CA ASP A 126 15.05 -36.18 2.69
C ASP A 126 14.48 -35.28 3.80
N ILE A 127 14.98 -34.04 3.90
CA ILE A 127 14.48 -33.02 4.83
C ILE A 127 13.52 -32.10 4.07
N HIS A 128 12.23 -32.32 4.27
CA HIS A 128 11.19 -31.50 3.67
C HIS A 128 10.97 -30.20 4.44
N ILE A 129 11.34 -29.08 3.83
CA ILE A 129 11.13 -27.74 4.40
C ILE A 129 9.70 -27.29 4.13
N ALA A 130 8.90 -27.21 5.20
CA ALA A 130 7.50 -26.80 5.11
C ALA A 130 7.33 -25.29 4.85
N CYS A 131 8.22 -24.43 5.37
CA CYS A 131 8.16 -22.98 5.19
C CYS A 131 9.52 -22.31 5.44
N SER A 132 9.79 -21.22 4.73
CA SER A 132 10.94 -20.33 4.98
C SER A 132 10.49 -19.03 5.63
N CYS A 133 11.14 -18.64 6.72
CA CYS A 133 10.90 -17.37 7.40
C CYS A 133 12.08 -16.41 7.19
N PHE A 134 11.78 -15.16 6.84
CA PHE A 134 12.79 -14.15 6.54
C PHE A 134 12.66 -12.90 7.42
N ASP A 135 13.80 -12.24 7.68
CA ASP A 135 13.80 -10.87 8.18
C ASP A 135 13.15 -9.93 7.15
N SER A 136 12.56 -8.84 7.66
CA SER A 136 12.08 -7.67 6.93
C SER A 136 13.06 -7.11 5.88
N GLN A 137 14.38 -7.18 6.09
CA GLN A 137 15.38 -6.79 5.08
C GLN A 137 15.22 -7.60 3.79
N TRP A 138 14.76 -8.83 3.91
CA TRP A 138 14.58 -9.79 2.83
C TRP A 138 13.12 -9.95 2.41
N VAL A 139 12.29 -8.93 2.65
CA VAL A 139 10.85 -8.98 2.38
C VAL A 139 10.50 -9.45 0.96
N LYS A 140 11.32 -9.07 -0.02
CA LYS A 140 11.15 -9.45 -1.42
C LYS A 140 11.22 -10.97 -1.65
N LEU A 141 11.94 -11.72 -0.80
CA LEU A 141 12.00 -13.18 -0.91
C LEU A 141 10.67 -13.85 -0.53
N ALA A 142 9.89 -13.22 0.35
CA ALA A 142 8.56 -13.74 0.71
C ALA A 142 7.42 -13.16 -0.12
N THR A 143 7.58 -11.93 -0.65
CA THR A 143 6.50 -11.24 -1.37
C THR A 143 6.60 -11.35 -2.88
N ARG A 144 7.71 -11.86 -3.42
CA ARG A 144 7.95 -11.97 -4.87
C ARG A 144 8.62 -13.28 -5.25
N ASP A 145 8.37 -13.73 -6.47
CA ASP A 145 9.04 -14.89 -7.05
C ASP A 145 10.43 -14.56 -7.62
N ALA A 146 11.07 -15.54 -8.25
CA ALA A 146 12.35 -15.37 -8.93
C ALA A 146 12.32 -14.37 -10.12
N SER A 147 11.15 -14.14 -10.72
CA SER A 147 10.91 -13.20 -11.83
C SER A 147 10.45 -11.81 -11.35
N ASP A 148 10.55 -11.52 -10.04
CA ASP A 148 10.10 -10.29 -9.39
C ASP A 148 8.57 -10.05 -9.48
N LYS A 149 7.78 -11.09 -9.77
CA LYS A 149 6.30 -11.01 -9.78
C LYS A 149 5.75 -11.13 -8.36
N PRO A 150 4.62 -10.47 -8.05
CA PRO A 150 4.05 -10.48 -6.70
C PRO A 150 3.43 -11.84 -6.33
N LEU A 151 3.84 -12.37 -5.17
CA LEU A 151 3.30 -13.60 -4.54
C LEU A 151 2.13 -13.34 -3.58
N THR A 152 1.91 -12.08 -3.19
CA THR A 152 0.77 -11.68 -2.35
C THR A 152 -0.11 -10.63 -3.03
N LEU A 153 -1.41 -10.63 -2.70
CA LEU A 153 -2.33 -9.60 -3.18
C LEU A 153 -1.96 -8.22 -2.67
N LEU A 154 -1.42 -8.14 -1.45
CA LEU A 154 -0.90 -6.88 -0.90
C LEU A 154 0.28 -6.35 -1.71
N GLN A 155 1.21 -7.21 -2.14
CA GLN A 155 2.33 -6.78 -2.98
C GLN A 155 1.84 -6.33 -4.36
N LEU A 156 0.86 -7.03 -4.95
CA LEU A 156 0.22 -6.60 -6.19
C LEU A 156 -0.45 -5.22 -6.05
N GLN A 157 -1.20 -4.99 -4.97
CA GLN A 157 -1.80 -3.68 -4.69
C GLN A 157 -0.75 -2.58 -4.54
N ARG A 158 0.35 -2.86 -3.83
CA ARG A 158 1.48 -1.93 -3.68
C ARG A 158 2.08 -1.56 -5.02
N ASP A 159 2.37 -2.55 -5.87
CA ASP A 159 2.97 -2.36 -7.19
C ASP A 159 2.08 -1.49 -8.08
N VAL A 160 0.78 -1.79 -8.10
CA VAL A 160 -0.21 -1.01 -8.85
C VAL A 160 -0.32 0.42 -8.32
N SER A 161 -0.33 0.59 -6.99
CA SER A 161 -0.39 1.92 -6.37
C SER A 161 0.85 2.75 -6.68
N GLU A 162 2.04 2.16 -6.58
CA GLU A 162 3.30 2.83 -6.88
C GLU A 162 3.39 3.21 -8.35
N LYS A 163 3.03 2.28 -9.25
CA LYS A 163 2.94 2.55 -10.69
C LYS A 163 1.98 3.69 -10.98
N SER A 164 0.82 3.70 -10.34
CA SER A 164 -0.18 4.77 -10.47
C SER A 164 0.36 6.12 -10.03
N ARG A 165 1.08 6.19 -8.89
CA ARG A 165 1.68 7.44 -8.40
C ARG A 165 2.75 7.99 -9.34
N LYS A 166 3.56 7.10 -9.94
CA LYS A 166 4.60 7.45 -10.92
C LYS A 166 4.04 7.82 -12.29
N THR A 167 2.83 7.37 -12.62
CA THR A 167 2.17 7.68 -13.90
C THR A 167 1.81 9.18 -13.96
N SER A 168 1.98 9.78 -15.14
CA SER A 168 1.65 11.18 -15.34
C SER A 168 0.13 11.38 -15.33
N ARG A 169 -0.30 12.59 -14.96
CA ARG A 169 -1.71 12.93 -14.89
C ARG A 169 -2.43 12.70 -16.23
N ASP A 170 -1.79 13.11 -17.33
CA ASP A 170 -2.40 13.07 -18.65
C ASP A 170 -2.58 11.63 -19.14
N VAL A 171 -1.61 10.75 -18.84
CA VAL A 171 -1.74 9.32 -19.12
C VAL A 171 -2.88 8.71 -18.32
N ILE A 172 -2.97 9.01 -17.01
CA ILE A 172 -4.08 8.52 -16.18
C ILE A 172 -5.44 8.98 -16.75
N LEU A 173 -5.56 10.26 -17.11
CA LEU A 173 -6.80 10.79 -17.66
C LEU A 173 -7.17 10.11 -18.99
N ASN A 174 -6.20 9.97 -19.90
CA ASN A 174 -6.42 9.30 -21.18
C ASN A 174 -6.87 7.84 -21.01
N GLU A 175 -6.21 7.08 -20.14
CA GLU A 175 -6.59 5.69 -19.82
C GLU A 175 -7.98 5.61 -19.18
N LEU A 176 -8.28 6.48 -18.22
CA LEU A 176 -9.59 6.53 -17.55
C LEU A 176 -10.72 6.90 -18.53
N THR A 177 -10.45 7.73 -19.54
CA THR A 177 -11.44 8.06 -20.59
C THR A 177 -11.67 6.92 -21.58
N ARG A 178 -10.67 6.05 -21.78
CA ARG A 178 -10.76 4.89 -22.68
C ARG A 178 -11.33 3.65 -22.02
N THR A 179 -11.30 3.57 -20.70
CA THR A 179 -11.80 2.41 -19.97
C THR A 179 -13.34 2.35 -20.08
N PRO A 180 -13.97 1.18 -20.35
CA PRO A 180 -15.43 1.03 -20.48
C PRO A 180 -16.24 1.52 -19.27
N ILE A 181 -15.59 1.75 -18.12
CA ILE A 181 -16.18 2.42 -16.96
C ILE A 181 -16.72 3.81 -17.32
N ALA A 182 -16.09 4.54 -18.26
CA ALA A 182 -16.58 5.82 -18.78
C ALA A 182 -17.89 5.66 -19.58
N GLN A 183 -18.06 4.54 -20.29
CA GLN A 183 -19.27 4.17 -21.04
C GLN A 183 -20.39 3.70 -20.10
N THR A 184 -20.10 2.85 -19.10
CA THR A 184 -21.10 2.49 -18.07
C THR A 184 -21.60 3.73 -17.30
N LEU A 185 -20.77 4.76 -17.21
CA LEU A 185 -21.14 6.05 -16.64
C LEU A 185 -21.98 6.90 -17.59
N GLU A 186 -21.91 6.73 -18.92
CA GLU A 186 -22.81 7.36 -19.90
C GLU A 186 -24.22 6.78 -19.76
N ASP A 187 -24.34 5.45 -19.75
CA ASP A 187 -25.62 4.76 -19.62
C ASP A 187 -26.33 5.10 -18.30
N LEU A 188 -25.61 5.18 -17.18
CA LEU A 188 -26.16 5.60 -15.89
C LEU A 188 -26.50 7.10 -15.77
N THR A 189 -26.02 7.94 -16.69
CA THR A 189 -26.37 9.39 -16.72
C THR A 189 -27.47 9.74 -17.71
N ILE A 190 -27.71 8.91 -18.73
CA ILE A 190 -28.80 9.14 -19.70
C ILE A 190 -30.16 8.99 -19.01
N ASP A 191 -30.30 8.08 -18.04
CA ASP A 191 -31.53 7.91 -17.23
C ASP A 191 -31.90 9.12 -16.34
N LYS A 192 -31.03 10.14 -16.22
CA LYS A 192 -31.32 11.35 -15.42
C LYS A 192 -31.42 12.63 -16.24
N LYS A 193 -31.23 12.58 -17.56
CA LYS A 193 -31.23 13.78 -18.41
C LYS A 193 -32.53 14.06 -19.15
N ASP A 194 -33.60 13.30 -18.89
CA ASP A 194 -34.86 13.46 -19.63
C ASP A 194 -35.95 14.31 -18.95
N LYS A 195 -35.62 15.11 -17.94
CA LYS A 195 -36.60 16.05 -17.35
C LYS A 195 -35.96 17.39 -16.99
N GLY A 196 -35.87 18.30 -17.97
CA GLY A 196 -35.58 19.70 -17.65
C GLY A 196 -35.02 20.58 -18.76
N GLY A 197 -35.41 20.37 -20.01
CA GLY A 197 -35.16 21.33 -21.09
C GLY A 197 -36.11 22.52 -21.01
N HIS A 198 -35.57 23.73 -21.08
CA HIS A 198 -36.23 25.02 -20.89
C HIS A 198 -37.45 25.29 -21.79
N GLN A 199 -38.60 25.58 -21.16
CA GLN A 199 -39.64 26.48 -21.69
C GLN A 199 -39.70 27.74 -20.80
N LYS A 200 -38.81 28.72 -21.02
CA LYS A 200 -38.85 30.01 -20.30
C LYS A 200 -40.08 30.86 -20.66
N SER A 201 -40.75 30.58 -21.77
CA SER A 201 -41.93 31.34 -22.22
C SER A 201 -43.23 30.99 -21.50
N SER A 202 -43.38 29.79 -20.92
CA SER A 202 -44.66 29.37 -20.30
C SER A 202 -44.82 29.80 -18.82
N VAL A 203 -43.70 30.07 -18.13
CA VAL A 203 -43.70 30.35 -16.68
C VAL A 203 -44.31 31.72 -16.36
N GLN A 204 -44.05 32.75 -17.17
CA GLN A 204 -44.63 34.08 -16.94
C GLN A 204 -46.14 34.06 -17.20
N ALA A 205 -46.61 33.42 -18.28
CA ALA A 205 -48.03 33.32 -18.60
C ALA A 205 -48.85 32.58 -17.51
N LYS A 206 -48.22 31.63 -16.81
CA LYS A 206 -48.88 30.83 -15.77
C LYS A 206 -49.22 31.62 -14.50
N TRP A 207 -48.50 32.72 -14.20
CA TRP A 207 -48.57 33.38 -12.89
C TRP A 207 -48.69 34.91 -12.93
N LYS A 208 -48.18 35.57 -13.97
CA LYS A 208 -47.99 37.03 -13.99
C LYS A 208 -49.30 37.83 -14.02
N ASP A 209 -50.35 37.30 -14.65
CA ASP A 209 -51.63 37.98 -14.88
C ASP A 209 -52.81 37.36 -14.09
N LYS A 210 -52.53 36.48 -13.13
CA LYS A 210 -53.59 35.86 -12.32
C LYS A 210 -54.02 36.81 -11.21
N ASP A 211 -55.33 37.01 -11.09
CA ASP A 211 -55.92 37.73 -9.97
C ASP A 211 -55.55 37.08 -8.64
N VAL A 212 -55.51 37.90 -7.59
CA VAL A 212 -55.13 37.52 -6.22
C VAL A 212 -55.99 36.37 -5.71
N GLN A 213 -57.30 36.35 -6.02
CA GLN A 213 -58.17 35.26 -5.58
C GLN A 213 -57.85 33.94 -6.28
N ILE A 214 -57.43 34.01 -7.55
CA ILE A 214 -57.01 32.83 -8.33
C ILE A 214 -55.67 32.31 -7.80
N LEU A 215 -54.74 33.21 -7.44
CA LEU A 215 -53.47 32.84 -6.80
C LEU A 215 -53.70 32.17 -5.44
N LYS A 216 -54.58 32.72 -4.59
CA LYS A 216 -54.97 32.11 -3.32
C LYS A 216 -55.53 30.70 -3.50
N LYS A 217 -56.42 30.50 -4.47
CA LYS A 217 -57.00 29.19 -4.77
C LYS A 217 -55.97 28.19 -5.34
N SER A 218 -55.05 28.67 -6.18
CA SER A 218 -54.05 27.82 -6.86
C SER A 218 -52.88 27.40 -5.96
N ILE A 219 -52.66 28.12 -4.87
CA ILE A 219 -51.48 28.03 -4.00
C ILE A 219 -51.90 27.84 -2.52
N ALA A 220 -53.15 27.43 -2.29
CA ALA A 220 -53.69 27.21 -0.96
C ALA A 220 -52.95 26.11 -0.19
N ASP A 221 -52.40 25.13 -0.90
CA ASP A 221 -51.64 24.03 -0.33
C ASP A 221 -50.13 24.31 -0.34
N THR A 222 -49.54 24.31 0.86
CA THR A 222 -48.09 24.45 1.08
C THR A 222 -47.24 23.39 0.37
N GLN A 223 -47.80 22.21 0.07
CA GLN A 223 -47.12 21.18 -0.73
C GLN A 223 -46.98 21.56 -2.21
N ILE A 224 -47.89 22.38 -2.74
CA ILE A 224 -47.79 22.90 -4.12
C ILE A 224 -46.66 23.94 -4.19
N LEU A 225 -46.58 24.83 -3.20
CA LEU A 225 -45.50 25.83 -3.10
C LEU A 225 -44.11 25.19 -3.06
N LYS A 226 -43.94 24.10 -2.31
CA LYS A 226 -42.68 23.35 -2.24
C LYS A 226 -42.18 22.82 -3.59
N LYS A 227 -43.09 22.59 -4.54
CA LYS A 227 -42.77 22.03 -5.86
C LYS A 227 -42.45 23.10 -6.90
N LEU A 228 -42.66 24.38 -6.59
CA LEU A 228 -42.41 25.48 -7.52
C LEU A 228 -40.92 25.76 -7.68
N SER A 229 -40.53 26.08 -8.91
CA SER A 229 -39.17 26.51 -9.23
C SER A 229 -38.86 27.89 -8.64
N HIS A 230 -37.56 28.22 -8.53
CA HIS A 230 -37.12 29.52 -8.01
C HIS A 230 -37.65 30.71 -8.85
N ASP A 231 -37.78 30.51 -10.17
CA ASP A 231 -38.28 31.51 -11.09
C ASP A 231 -39.80 31.72 -10.94
N GLU A 232 -40.58 30.64 -10.79
CA GLU A 232 -42.02 30.72 -10.51
C GLU A 232 -42.30 31.48 -9.21
N LEU A 233 -41.53 31.18 -8.15
CA LEU A 233 -41.64 31.90 -6.87
C LEU A 233 -41.32 33.39 -7.02
N ASN A 234 -40.32 33.74 -7.83
CA ASN A 234 -39.97 35.14 -8.09
C ASN A 234 -41.04 35.90 -8.85
N VAL A 235 -41.74 35.22 -9.78
CA VAL A 235 -42.89 35.79 -10.49
C VAL A 235 -44.04 36.03 -9.50
N ILE A 236 -44.36 35.05 -8.65
CA ILE A 236 -45.42 35.19 -7.63
C ILE A 236 -45.09 36.31 -6.62
N ILE A 237 -43.83 36.45 -6.20
CA ILE A 237 -43.38 37.55 -5.34
C ILE A 237 -43.61 38.91 -6.03
N GLY A 238 -43.34 39.01 -7.34
CA GLY A 238 -43.61 40.23 -8.11
C GLY A 238 -45.10 40.54 -8.20
N SER A 239 -45.92 39.53 -8.52
CA SER A 239 -47.38 39.70 -8.66
C SER A 239 -48.11 39.99 -7.35
N THR A 240 -47.48 39.76 -6.18
CA THR A 240 -48.09 39.97 -4.86
C THR A 240 -47.58 41.21 -4.13
N GLU A 241 -46.85 42.11 -4.79
CA GLU A 241 -46.19 43.26 -4.16
C GLU A 241 -47.17 44.21 -3.42
N GLN A 242 -48.37 44.43 -3.97
CA GLN A 242 -49.39 45.27 -3.32
C GLN A 242 -49.94 44.63 -2.04
N LEU A 243 -50.08 43.30 -2.01
CA LEU A 243 -50.51 42.57 -0.81
C LEU A 243 -49.43 42.56 0.26
N GLN A 244 -48.17 42.40 -0.17
CA GLN A 244 -47.00 42.50 0.72
C GLN A 244 -47.00 43.84 1.46
N LYS A 245 -47.24 44.96 0.75
CA LYS A 245 -47.37 46.30 1.35
C LYS A 245 -48.55 46.39 2.33
N LYS A 246 -49.73 45.87 1.96
CA LYS A 246 -50.93 45.89 2.83
C LYS A 246 -50.77 45.03 4.08
N ALA A 247 -50.05 43.91 4.00
CA ALA A 247 -49.83 42.98 5.10
C ALA A 247 -48.58 43.31 5.94
N GLY A 248 -47.81 44.34 5.57
CA GLY A 248 -46.54 44.67 6.24
C GLY A 248 -45.47 43.58 6.12
N LEU A 249 -45.54 42.73 5.09
CA LEU A 249 -44.62 41.61 4.86
C LEU A 249 -43.72 41.92 3.66
N MET A 250 -42.40 41.84 3.84
CA MET A 250 -41.43 42.04 2.74
C MET A 250 -40.81 40.70 2.36
N ILE A 251 -41.13 40.17 1.17
CA ILE A 251 -40.54 38.93 0.65
C ILE A 251 -39.55 39.30 -0.45
N ARG A 252 -38.26 38.98 -0.27
CA ARG A 252 -37.22 39.35 -1.24
C ARG A 252 -36.98 38.24 -2.27
N LYS A 253 -36.76 38.64 -3.53
CA LYS A 253 -36.36 37.73 -4.62
C LYS A 253 -35.00 37.05 -4.38
N SER A 254 -34.18 37.56 -3.47
CA SER A 254 -32.89 36.97 -3.09
C SER A 254 -32.98 35.90 -1.99
N TRP A 255 -34.15 35.71 -1.37
CA TRP A 255 -34.31 34.73 -0.30
C TRP A 255 -34.12 33.28 -0.76
N ARG A 256 -33.80 32.40 0.19
CA ARG A 256 -33.73 30.96 -0.09
C ARG A 256 -35.12 30.45 -0.46
N ILE A 257 -35.20 29.38 -1.26
CA ILE A 257 -36.49 28.83 -1.74
C ILE A 257 -37.47 28.59 -0.59
N LEU A 258 -37.01 28.01 0.52
CA LEU A 258 -37.84 27.70 1.68
C LEU A 258 -38.40 28.97 2.36
N GLU A 259 -37.58 30.02 2.48
CA GLU A 259 -37.98 31.32 3.05
C GLU A 259 -39.00 32.02 2.15
N LYS A 260 -38.83 31.93 0.83
CA LYS A 260 -39.82 32.42 -0.14
C LYS A 260 -41.14 31.68 -0.02
N VAL A 261 -41.08 30.36 0.04
CA VAL A 261 -42.26 29.49 0.20
C VAL A 261 -43.00 29.82 1.50
N ASN A 262 -42.30 29.95 2.62
CA ASN A 262 -42.89 30.33 3.90
C ASN A 262 -43.47 31.75 3.87
N GLY A 263 -42.78 32.71 3.25
CA GLY A 263 -43.26 34.07 3.07
C GLY A 263 -44.54 34.13 2.22
N ILE A 264 -44.57 33.42 1.09
CA ILE A 264 -45.72 33.36 0.19
C ILE A 264 -46.88 32.61 0.86
N SER A 265 -46.60 31.51 1.57
CA SER A 265 -47.62 30.78 2.34
C SER A 265 -48.28 31.67 3.38
N LYS A 266 -47.50 32.49 4.11
CA LYS A 266 -48.04 33.45 5.08
C LYS A 266 -48.87 34.56 4.43
N LEU A 267 -48.58 34.93 3.18
CA LEU A 267 -49.24 36.02 2.48
C LEU A 267 -50.54 35.59 1.77
N VAL A 268 -50.54 34.41 1.13
CA VAL A 268 -51.62 33.94 0.26
C VAL A 268 -51.97 32.46 0.41
N GLY A 269 -51.23 31.68 1.20
CA GLY A 269 -51.47 30.25 1.45
C GLY A 269 -52.16 29.99 2.80
N ASP A 270 -52.00 28.76 3.31
CA ASP A 270 -52.60 28.29 4.58
C ASP A 270 -51.89 28.81 5.85
N GLY A 271 -50.85 29.62 5.69
CA GLY A 271 -50.07 30.18 6.79
C GLY A 271 -49.20 29.19 7.55
N LYS A 272 -49.14 27.92 7.14
CA LYS A 272 -48.32 26.90 7.81
C LYS A 272 -46.85 27.11 7.50
N GLN A 273 -46.03 27.07 8.54
CA GLN A 273 -44.58 27.14 8.40
C GLN A 273 -44.03 25.76 8.00
N ILE A 274 -43.30 25.74 6.90
CA ILE A 274 -42.60 24.54 6.45
C ILE A 274 -41.24 24.50 7.16
N GLU A 275 -41.04 23.44 7.94
CA GLU A 275 -39.72 23.07 8.44
C GLU A 275 -38.91 22.38 7.33
N SER A 276 -37.61 22.68 7.28
CA SER A 276 -36.72 22.01 6.34
C SER A 276 -36.47 20.58 6.84
N GLU A 277 -36.98 19.59 6.12
CA GLU A 277 -36.41 18.24 6.22
C GLU A 277 -34.93 18.36 5.82
N ARG A 278 -34.02 18.04 6.75
CA ARG A 278 -32.60 17.87 6.44
C ARG A 278 -32.49 16.67 5.50
N LYS A 279 -32.59 16.92 4.20
CA LYS A 279 -32.17 15.93 3.19
C LYS A 279 -30.67 15.76 3.35
N VAL A 280 -30.27 14.72 4.08
CA VAL A 280 -28.91 14.21 4.06
C VAL A 280 -28.62 13.91 2.60
N ARG A 281 -27.70 14.66 1.99
CA ARG A 281 -27.24 14.34 0.63
C ARG A 281 -26.75 12.90 0.68
N SER A 282 -27.34 12.02 -0.13
CA SER A 282 -26.78 10.68 -0.31
C SER A 282 -25.32 10.85 -0.71
N MET A 283 -24.40 10.24 0.05
CA MET A 283 -23.00 10.29 -0.33
C MET A 283 -22.87 9.66 -1.72
N LEU A 284 -22.24 10.39 -2.63
CA LEU A 284 -21.84 9.80 -3.90
C LEU A 284 -20.76 8.77 -3.61
N THR A 285 -20.82 7.64 -4.28
CA THR A 285 -19.68 6.71 -4.28
C THR A 285 -18.45 7.41 -4.86
N LEU A 286 -17.25 6.98 -4.44
CA LEU A 286 -15.99 7.55 -4.95
C LEU A 286 -15.94 7.53 -6.50
N ARG A 287 -16.51 6.46 -7.08
CA ARG A 287 -16.68 6.26 -8.53
C ARG A 287 -17.57 7.33 -9.16
N GLU A 288 -18.75 7.60 -8.60
CA GLU A 288 -19.67 8.63 -9.10
C GLU A 288 -19.11 10.06 -8.93
N PHE A 289 -18.38 10.31 -7.85
CA PHE A 289 -17.73 11.59 -7.61
C PHE A 289 -16.63 11.87 -8.64
N ALA A 290 -15.77 10.88 -8.88
CA ALA A 290 -14.72 10.97 -9.91
C ALA A 290 -15.32 11.14 -11.30
N ALA A 291 -16.33 10.35 -11.65
CA ALA A 291 -17.05 10.43 -12.91
C ALA A 291 -17.66 11.82 -13.17
N ARG A 292 -18.36 12.39 -12.18
CA ARG A 292 -18.96 13.74 -12.29
C ARG A 292 -17.92 14.83 -12.51
N ARG A 293 -16.74 14.70 -11.88
CA ARG A 293 -15.65 15.67 -12.05
C ARG A 293 -14.94 15.54 -13.39
N ILE A 294 -14.80 14.32 -13.90
CA ILE A 294 -14.24 14.06 -15.23
C ILE A 294 -15.21 14.58 -16.30
N LYS A 295 -16.51 14.26 -16.23
CA LYS A 295 -17.54 14.68 -17.20
C LYS A 295 -17.88 16.18 -17.18
N GLY A 296 -17.79 16.83 -16.02
CA GLY A 296 -18.07 18.28 -15.89
C GLY A 296 -16.94 19.18 -16.39
N SER A 297 -15.82 18.60 -16.82
CA SER A 297 -14.65 19.34 -17.29
C SER A 297 -14.62 19.26 -18.80
N SER A 298 -14.99 20.35 -19.50
CA SER A 298 -14.36 20.62 -20.80
C SER A 298 -12.84 20.55 -20.60
N ALA A 299 -12.08 20.20 -21.65
CA ALA A 299 -10.63 19.94 -21.59
C ALA A 299 -9.79 21.00 -20.83
N GLN A 300 -10.34 22.19 -20.55
CA GLN A 300 -9.73 23.27 -19.77
C GLN A 300 -9.92 23.18 -18.23
N ASN A 301 -10.85 22.39 -17.69
CA ASN A 301 -11.12 22.30 -16.24
C ASN A 301 -10.57 21.03 -15.56
N THR A 302 -9.96 20.11 -16.32
CA THR A 302 -9.33 18.89 -15.80
C THR A 302 -8.19 19.18 -14.81
N LYS A 303 -7.64 20.40 -14.76
CA LYS A 303 -6.67 20.84 -13.73
C LYS A 303 -7.20 20.84 -12.28
N LYS A 304 -8.52 20.67 -12.04
CA LYS A 304 -9.13 20.78 -10.70
C LYS A 304 -9.17 19.51 -9.86
N VAL A 305 -8.98 18.31 -10.43
CA VAL A 305 -9.04 17.07 -9.62
C VAL A 305 -7.67 16.81 -8.98
N PRO A 306 -7.53 16.70 -7.65
CA PRO A 306 -6.25 16.36 -7.04
C PRO A 306 -5.64 15.08 -7.63
N LYS A 307 -4.32 15.07 -7.88
CA LYS A 307 -3.63 13.92 -8.48
C LYS A 307 -3.84 12.65 -7.64
N ASP A 308 -3.90 12.78 -6.31
CA ASP A 308 -4.07 11.64 -5.41
C ASP A 308 -5.41 10.92 -5.61
N ILE A 309 -6.48 11.66 -5.92
CA ILE A 309 -7.78 11.06 -6.24
C ILE A 309 -7.71 10.31 -7.57
N LEU A 310 -7.03 10.88 -8.58
CA LEU A 310 -6.83 10.20 -9.86
C LEU A 310 -5.99 8.93 -9.69
N ASN A 311 -4.90 9.00 -8.91
CA ASN A 311 -4.06 7.85 -8.59
C ASN A 311 -4.89 6.74 -7.92
N LEU A 312 -5.76 7.09 -6.97
CA LEU A 312 -6.62 6.12 -6.27
C LEU A 312 -7.58 5.41 -7.25
N VAL A 313 -8.32 6.18 -8.06
CA VAL A 313 -9.27 5.61 -9.03
C VAL A 313 -8.54 4.75 -10.08
N TYR A 314 -7.45 5.27 -10.62
CA TYR A 314 -6.63 4.54 -11.59
C TYR A 314 -6.06 3.25 -10.99
N SER A 315 -5.49 3.31 -9.79
CA SER A 315 -4.97 2.13 -9.09
C SER A 315 -6.04 1.07 -8.84
N THR A 316 -7.28 1.46 -8.55
CA THR A 316 -8.39 0.52 -8.34
C THR A 316 -8.71 -0.25 -9.61
N ILE A 317 -8.78 0.45 -10.75
CA ILE A 317 -9.09 -0.15 -12.06
C ILE A 317 -7.92 -1.01 -12.53
N SER A 318 -6.69 -0.49 -12.45
CA SER A 318 -5.49 -1.22 -12.82
C SER A 318 -5.28 -2.46 -11.95
N TYR A 319 -5.66 -2.40 -10.67
CA TYR A 319 -5.58 -3.55 -9.77
C TYR A 319 -6.52 -4.66 -10.23
N GLN A 320 -7.76 -4.33 -10.59
CA GLN A 320 -8.72 -5.32 -11.07
C GLN A 320 -8.21 -6.03 -12.33
N ALA A 321 -7.66 -5.27 -13.30
CA ALA A 321 -7.07 -5.86 -14.51
C ALA A 321 -5.86 -6.75 -14.19
N ALA A 322 -4.96 -6.28 -13.33
CA ALA A 322 -3.78 -7.05 -12.93
C ALA A 322 -4.14 -8.30 -12.11
N TYR A 323 -5.19 -8.24 -11.29
CA TYR A 323 -5.70 -9.38 -10.55
C TYR A 323 -6.30 -10.44 -11.47
N ILE A 324 -7.08 -10.04 -12.48
CA ILE A 324 -7.63 -10.98 -13.49
C ILE A 324 -6.51 -11.69 -14.25
N ASP A 325 -5.51 -10.94 -14.74
CA ASP A 325 -4.35 -11.50 -15.45
C ASP A 325 -3.57 -12.48 -14.55
N LEU A 326 -3.44 -12.15 -13.26
CA LEU A 326 -2.76 -13.00 -12.30
C LEU A 326 -3.54 -14.29 -12.01
N ILE A 327 -4.86 -14.21 -11.80
CA ILE A 327 -5.70 -15.40 -11.59
C ILE A 327 -5.70 -16.30 -12.83
N ALA A 328 -5.66 -15.73 -14.03
CA ALA A 328 -5.58 -16.49 -15.28
C ALA A 328 -4.27 -17.28 -15.42
N LYS A 329 -3.20 -16.85 -14.73
CA LYS A 329 -1.87 -17.48 -14.74
C LYS A 329 -1.62 -18.33 -13.49
N CYS A 330 -2.57 -18.40 -12.57
CA CYS A 330 -2.42 -19.18 -11.34
C CYS A 330 -2.35 -20.66 -11.72
N PRO A 331 -1.27 -21.39 -11.35
CA PRO A 331 -1.11 -22.80 -11.70
C PRO A 331 -1.99 -23.73 -10.86
N PHE A 332 -2.76 -23.19 -9.91
CA PHE A 332 -3.62 -23.95 -9.03
C PHE A 332 -5.09 -23.79 -9.41
N ASP A 333 -5.84 -24.90 -9.38
CA ASP A 333 -7.28 -24.86 -9.54
C ASP A 333 -7.93 -24.04 -8.41
N LYS A 334 -8.97 -23.28 -8.76
CA LYS A 334 -9.61 -22.27 -7.90
C LYS A 334 -10.27 -22.81 -6.62
N ASN A 335 -10.29 -24.12 -6.42
CA ASN A 335 -10.93 -24.77 -5.28
C ASN A 335 -9.92 -25.10 -4.18
N PHE A 336 -9.56 -24.09 -3.39
CA PHE A 336 -8.90 -24.27 -2.10
C PHE A 336 -9.91 -24.13 -0.95
N GLU A 337 -11.01 -24.87 -1.01
CA GLU A 337 -12.06 -24.82 0.05
C GLU A 337 -11.51 -25.21 1.43
N GLU A 338 -10.43 -25.99 1.49
CA GLU A 338 -9.82 -26.48 2.74
C GLU A 338 -8.79 -25.53 3.37
N ILE A 339 -8.23 -24.56 2.64
CA ILE A 339 -7.14 -23.68 3.13
C ILE A 339 -7.68 -22.42 3.84
N GLY A 340 -9.01 -22.25 3.92
CA GLY A 340 -9.63 -21.01 4.35
C GLY A 340 -9.54 -19.93 3.26
N SER A 341 -9.89 -18.67 3.57
CA SER A 341 -9.92 -17.63 2.54
C SER A 341 -8.50 -17.37 2.00
N THR A 342 -8.26 -17.78 0.74
CA THR A 342 -7.00 -17.52 -0.01
C THR A 342 -6.84 -16.05 -0.41
N GLU A 343 -7.59 -15.14 0.23
CA GLU A 343 -7.68 -13.70 -0.04
C GLU A 343 -6.39 -12.92 0.24
N TRP A 344 -5.31 -13.60 0.63
CA TRP A 344 -4.04 -13.01 1.04
C TRP A 344 -2.90 -13.31 0.04
N PHE A 345 -2.96 -14.46 -0.64
CA PHE A 345 -1.94 -14.91 -1.56
C PHE A 345 -2.39 -14.70 -3.01
N SER A 346 -1.47 -14.25 -3.86
CA SER A 346 -1.74 -14.19 -5.30
C SER A 346 -1.43 -15.54 -5.96
N TYR A 347 -0.31 -16.17 -5.61
CA TYR A 347 -0.01 -17.59 -5.85
C TYR A 347 1.19 -18.02 -4.99
N PRO A 348 1.21 -19.21 -4.38
CA PRO A 348 2.41 -19.73 -3.72
C PRO A 348 3.47 -20.14 -4.76
N GLU A 349 4.73 -19.84 -4.51
CA GLU A 349 5.85 -20.23 -5.40
C GLU A 349 5.96 -21.76 -5.41
N PHE A 350 5.91 -22.37 -6.60
CA PHE A 350 6.09 -23.82 -6.78
C PHE A 350 7.49 -24.09 -7.31
N ASN A 351 8.17 -25.07 -6.74
CA ASN A 351 9.48 -25.49 -7.19
C ASN A 351 9.36 -26.73 -8.07
N ASP A 352 9.63 -26.57 -9.37
CA ASP A 352 9.50 -27.67 -10.33
C ASP A 352 10.46 -28.84 -10.07
N ILE A 353 11.60 -28.61 -9.41
CA ILE A 353 12.58 -29.67 -9.13
C ILE A 353 12.11 -30.52 -7.95
N ARG A 354 11.70 -29.86 -6.87
CA ARG A 354 11.27 -30.49 -5.62
C ARG A 354 9.78 -30.88 -5.61
N GLN A 355 9.07 -30.52 -6.67
CA GLN A 355 7.63 -30.77 -6.87
C GLN A 355 6.77 -30.35 -5.66
N ASN A 356 7.13 -29.24 -5.02
CA ASN A 356 6.47 -28.78 -3.81
C ASN A 356 6.27 -27.25 -3.78
N LEU A 357 5.32 -26.82 -2.94
CA LEU A 357 5.14 -25.42 -2.61
C LEU A 357 6.28 -24.95 -1.72
N VAL A 358 6.73 -23.71 -1.95
CA VAL A 358 7.76 -23.04 -1.15
C VAL A 358 7.14 -21.83 -0.46
N PRO A 359 6.29 -22.03 0.56
CA PRO A 359 5.68 -20.91 1.26
C PRO A 359 6.77 -20.16 2.03
N ALA A 360 6.76 -18.85 1.85
CA ALA A 360 7.68 -17.94 2.50
C ALA A 360 6.90 -16.91 3.33
N CYS A 361 7.39 -16.63 4.53
CA CYS A 361 6.80 -15.63 5.41
C CYS A 361 7.85 -14.65 5.93
N ILE A 362 7.38 -13.53 6.46
CA ILE A 362 8.21 -12.56 7.18
C ILE A 362 8.05 -12.81 8.66
N ASP A 363 9.15 -12.72 9.39
CA ASP A 363 9.10 -12.80 10.85
C ASP A 363 8.24 -11.67 11.42
N ALA A 364 7.10 -12.07 12.00
CA ALA A 364 6.15 -11.16 12.61
C ALA A 364 6.77 -10.39 13.79
N HIS A 365 7.75 -10.97 14.50
CA HIS A 365 8.45 -10.28 15.58
C HIS A 365 9.30 -9.13 15.05
N HIS A 366 10.03 -9.34 13.96
CA HIS A 366 10.78 -8.29 13.29
C HIS A 366 9.85 -7.19 12.77
N LEU A 367 8.69 -7.54 12.21
CA LEU A 367 7.68 -6.54 11.80
C LEU A 367 7.20 -5.70 12.98
N LEU A 368 6.88 -6.33 14.12
CA LEU A 368 6.38 -5.65 15.30
C LEU A 368 7.44 -4.72 15.93
N VAL A 369 8.68 -5.19 16.01
CA VAL A 369 9.83 -4.43 16.48
C VAL A 369 10.11 -3.22 15.60
N ASN A 370 10.09 -3.40 14.27
CA ASN A 370 10.27 -2.30 13.32
C ASN A 370 9.12 -1.29 13.42
N LEU A 371 7.89 -1.77 13.56
CA LEU A 371 6.73 -0.91 13.77
C LEU A 371 6.87 -0.10 15.07
N ARG A 372 7.33 -0.70 16.16
CA ARG A 372 7.64 0.00 17.42
C ARG A 372 8.65 1.12 17.17
N SER A 373 9.74 0.83 16.47
CA SER A 373 10.76 1.84 16.16
C SER A 373 10.16 3.00 15.37
N ASN A 374 9.33 2.72 14.36
CA ASN A 374 8.73 3.75 13.52
C ASN A 374 7.76 4.63 14.32
N VAL A 375 6.85 4.03 15.11
CA VAL A 375 5.88 4.81 15.89
C VAL A 375 6.55 5.67 16.96
N CYS A 376 7.67 5.20 17.54
CA CYS A 376 8.43 5.92 18.55
C CYS A 376 9.37 6.99 17.95
N THR A 377 9.67 6.93 16.65
CA THR A 377 10.54 7.90 15.97
C THR A 377 9.70 8.97 15.28
N ASP A 378 8.83 8.55 14.37
CA ASP A 378 8.09 9.43 13.45
C ASP A 378 6.57 9.46 13.75
N GLY A 379 6.08 8.46 14.47
CA GLY A 379 4.64 8.20 14.60
C GLY A 379 4.13 7.28 13.50
N LEU A 380 2.82 7.05 13.50
CA LEU A 380 2.11 6.28 12.47
C LEU A 380 1.01 7.14 11.88
N GLN A 381 0.53 6.85 10.69
CA GLN A 381 -0.49 7.65 10.01
C GLN A 381 -1.67 8.01 10.96
N ASN A 382 -1.88 9.31 11.18
CA ASN A 382 -2.86 9.90 12.11
C ASN A 382 -2.59 9.72 13.62
N ILE A 383 -1.50 9.06 14.02
CA ILE A 383 -1.09 8.90 15.41
C ILE A 383 0.32 9.45 15.58
N ARG A 384 0.45 10.59 16.26
CA ARG A 384 1.74 11.26 16.44
C ARG A 384 2.52 10.61 17.58
N LYS A 385 3.86 10.59 17.50
CA LYS A 385 4.77 10.15 18.58
C LYS A 385 4.38 10.69 19.96
N GLN A 386 3.89 11.92 20.03
CA GLN A 386 3.48 12.58 21.28
C GLN A 386 2.37 11.81 22.02
N ALA A 387 1.53 11.04 21.33
CA ALA A 387 0.53 10.19 21.98
C ALA A 387 1.19 9.12 22.87
N TRP A 388 2.19 8.40 22.35
CA TRP A 388 2.95 7.43 23.15
C TRP A 388 3.72 8.10 24.29
N VAL A 389 4.28 9.29 24.05
CA VAL A 389 4.98 10.06 25.10
C VAL A 389 4.02 10.50 26.20
N ALA A 390 2.80 10.89 25.86
CA ALA A 390 1.76 11.26 26.82
C ALA A 390 1.39 10.08 27.73
N VAL A 391 1.18 8.89 27.14
CA VAL A 391 0.94 7.66 27.92
C VAL A 391 2.12 7.39 28.86
N ALA A 392 3.36 7.45 28.36
CA ALA A 392 4.55 7.20 29.19
C ALA A 392 4.78 8.25 30.30
N ASN A 393 4.25 9.47 30.13
CA ASN A 393 4.24 10.50 31.17
C ASN A 393 3.18 10.25 32.22
N LYS A 394 2.00 9.78 31.80
CA LYS A 394 0.81 9.60 32.63
C LYS A 394 0.88 8.32 33.47
N ASN A 395 1.27 7.19 32.87
CA ASN A 395 1.37 5.91 33.56
C ASN A 395 2.64 5.13 33.16
N ARG A 396 3.62 5.13 34.05
CA ARG A 396 4.93 4.46 33.83
C ARG A 396 4.84 2.93 33.93
N ASP A 397 3.83 2.40 34.59
CA ASP A 397 3.63 0.96 34.78
C ASP A 397 3.05 0.31 33.52
N ILE A 398 2.39 1.09 32.65
CA ILE A 398 1.92 0.62 31.34
C ILE A 398 3.07 0.66 30.33
N ILE A 399 3.74 1.80 30.18
CA ILE A 399 4.89 1.94 29.28
C ILE A 399 5.84 3.02 29.79
N SER A 400 7.13 2.74 29.83
CA SER A 400 8.12 3.67 30.36
C SER A 400 8.64 4.64 29.29
N LYS A 401 9.14 5.80 29.73
CA LYS A 401 9.78 6.78 28.83
C LYS A 401 11.00 6.21 28.10
N SER A 402 11.75 5.29 28.71
CA SER A 402 12.91 4.67 28.08
C SER A 402 12.52 3.80 26.88
N LEU A 403 11.33 3.18 26.90
CA LEU A 403 10.83 2.36 25.79
C LEU A 403 10.34 3.19 24.59
N VAL A 404 9.91 4.43 24.81
CA VAL A 404 9.29 5.31 23.81
C VAL A 404 10.22 6.42 23.31
N ILE A 405 10.96 7.08 24.21
CA ILE A 405 11.80 8.24 23.87
C ILE A 405 13.20 7.79 23.49
N VAL A 406 13.81 6.95 24.34
CA VAL A 406 15.17 6.44 24.15
C VAL A 406 15.18 5.21 23.24
N ILE A 407 14.06 4.48 23.18
CA ILE A 407 13.89 3.22 22.44
C ILE A 407 14.98 2.22 22.86
N ILE A 408 15.12 2.01 24.17
CA ILE A 408 16.05 1.01 24.69
C ILE A 408 15.70 -0.36 24.14
N ASP A 409 16.74 -1.15 23.87
CA ASP A 409 16.64 -2.51 23.37
C ASP A 409 15.66 -2.60 22.20
N LYS A 410 16.07 -1.98 21.10
CA LYS A 410 15.25 -1.81 19.89
C LYS A 410 14.76 -3.15 19.36
N GLN A 411 15.53 -4.23 19.53
CA GLN A 411 15.22 -5.56 19.02
C GLN A 411 14.35 -6.42 19.96
N ASN A 412 13.96 -5.90 21.12
CA ASN A 412 13.18 -6.67 22.09
C ASN A 412 11.71 -6.82 21.73
N ASN A 413 11.28 -8.05 21.50
CA ASN A 413 9.90 -8.40 21.17
C ASN A 413 8.92 -8.15 22.33
N ALA A 414 9.32 -8.39 23.58
CA ALA A 414 8.43 -8.15 24.73
C ALA A 414 8.11 -6.67 24.88
N PHE A 415 9.08 -5.79 24.62
CA PHE A 415 8.87 -4.35 24.61
C PHE A 415 8.00 -3.89 23.43
N ALA A 416 8.16 -4.50 22.27
CA ALA A 416 7.27 -4.27 21.12
C ALA A 416 5.82 -4.66 21.45
N LYS A 417 5.58 -5.86 21.99
CA LYS A 417 4.26 -6.32 22.43
C LYS A 417 3.65 -5.40 23.49
N ARG A 418 4.43 -4.97 24.48
CA ARG A 418 3.98 -4.00 25.50
C ARG A 418 3.58 -2.65 24.91
N THR A 419 4.34 -2.17 23.92
CA THR A 419 4.05 -0.91 23.22
C THR A 419 2.70 -0.93 22.48
N PHE A 420 2.32 -2.10 21.96
CA PHE A 420 1.04 -2.32 21.27
C PHE A 420 0.03 -3.08 22.14
N SER A 421 0.15 -2.98 23.46
CA SER A 421 -0.78 -3.61 24.39
C SER A 421 -2.11 -2.86 24.47
N ARG A 422 -3.15 -3.57 24.91
CA ARG A 422 -4.47 -3.00 25.15
C ARG A 422 -4.46 -1.88 26.20
N ASP A 423 -3.58 -1.98 27.19
CA ASP A 423 -3.48 -0.97 28.25
C ASP A 423 -2.94 0.36 27.71
N VAL A 424 -1.94 0.30 26.81
CA VAL A 424 -1.45 1.49 26.09
C VAL A 424 -2.58 2.09 25.24
N GLU A 425 -3.35 1.27 24.53
CA GLU A 425 -4.47 1.73 23.72
C GLU A 425 -5.53 2.45 24.57
N ILE A 426 -5.94 1.87 25.70
CA ILE A 426 -6.91 2.48 26.62
C ILE A 426 -6.41 3.83 27.11
N GLU A 427 -5.13 3.91 27.49
CA GLU A 427 -4.54 5.15 27.99
C GLU A 427 -4.41 6.22 26.90
N MET A 428 -4.18 5.83 25.64
CA MET A 428 -4.15 6.78 24.50
C MET A 428 -5.51 7.40 24.19
N ARG A 429 -6.60 6.71 24.53
CA ARG A 429 -7.96 7.21 24.29
C ARG A 429 -8.42 8.22 25.37
N ASN A 430 -7.76 8.23 26.52
CA ASN A 430 -8.09 9.03 27.71
C ASN A 430 -7.25 10.31 27.79
#